data_AF-Q31A97-F1
#
_entry.id   AF-Q31A97-F1
#
_cell.length_a   1.000
_cell.length_b   1.000
_cell.length_c   1.000
_cell.angle_alpha   90.00
_cell.angle_beta   90.00
_cell.angle_gamma   90.00
#
_symmetry.space_group_name_H-M   'P 1'
#
loop_
_entity.id
_entity.type
_entity.pdbx_description
1 polymer ?
#
loop_
_entity_poly.entity_id
_entity_poly.type
_entity_poly.pdbx_seq_one_letter_code
_entity_poly.pdbx_strand_id
1 'polypeptide(L)'
;MTCNPIPERQDWFICSRKPIVCPLCKTREVRPSMFGMPTAEAAHSGKWHIAGCQPDMPIHRTWGCRKCDAAFFKDTDRNIAALGGLVPWQWPPEERTEKEKARLAMKWFNEWKKNQISF
;
A
#
# COMPACT_ATOMS: atom_id res chain seq x y z
N MET A 1 14.71 3.36 -1.64
CA MET A 1 13.41 2.66 -1.68
C MET A 1 13.24 1.96 -0.35
N THR A 2 12.15 2.21 0.35
CA THR A 2 11.87 1.67 1.68
C THR A 2 10.71 0.70 1.60
N CYS A 3 10.92 -0.51 2.13
CA CYS A 3 9.89 -1.54 2.29
C CYS A 3 9.99 -2.07 3.71
N ASN A 4 9.01 -1.74 4.54
CA ASN A 4 8.97 -2.13 5.95
C ASN A 4 8.08 -3.37 6.09
N PRO A 5 8.52 -4.42 6.80
CA PRO A 5 7.68 -5.57 7.09
C PRO A 5 6.53 -5.16 8.02
N ILE A 6 5.39 -5.84 7.89
CA ILE A 6 4.26 -5.69 8.80
C ILE A 6 4.49 -6.60 10.01
N PRO A 7 4.35 -6.12 11.26
CA PRO A 7 4.73 -6.86 12.46
C PRO A 7 4.08 -8.25 12.58
N GLU A 8 2.81 -8.36 12.20
CA GLU A 8 2.03 -9.58 12.32
C GLU A 8 2.36 -10.62 11.25
N ARG A 9 3.03 -10.22 10.15
CA ARG A 9 3.28 -11.08 8.97
C ARG A 9 4.61 -10.80 8.28
N GLN A 10 5.45 -11.83 8.22
CA GLN A 10 6.82 -11.75 7.66
C GLN A 10 6.86 -11.65 6.12
N ASP A 11 5.78 -12.04 5.45
CA ASP A 11 5.62 -12.06 3.99
C ASP A 11 4.97 -10.78 3.42
N TRP A 12 4.56 -9.86 4.30
CA TRP A 12 3.80 -8.66 3.98
C TRP A 12 4.62 -7.40 4.25
N PHE A 13 4.63 -6.47 3.29
CA PHE A 13 5.47 -5.27 3.35
C PHE A 13 4.71 -4.01 2.92
N ILE A 14 4.93 -2.90 3.64
CA ILE A 14 4.53 -1.55 3.21
C ILE A 14 5.70 -0.91 2.48
N CYS A 15 5.48 -0.47 1.24
CA CYS A 15 6.51 0.10 0.38
C CYS A 15 6.09 1.46 -0.19
N SER A 16 7.02 2.43 -0.16
CA SER A 16 6.79 3.76 -0.75
C SER A 16 6.65 3.75 -2.28
N ARG A 17 7.32 2.82 -2.96
CA ARG A 17 7.25 2.59 -4.41
C ARG A 17 7.32 1.08 -4.70
N LYS A 18 6.93 0.67 -5.91
CA LYS A 18 6.97 -0.73 -6.34
C LYS A 18 8.38 -1.32 -6.21
N PRO A 19 8.62 -2.34 -5.36
CA PRO A 19 9.95 -2.92 -5.21
C PRO A 19 10.47 -3.54 -6.51
N ILE A 20 11.73 -3.29 -6.86
CA ILE A 20 12.40 -3.94 -8.00
C ILE A 20 12.86 -5.35 -7.60
N VAL A 21 13.37 -5.48 -6.38
CA VAL A 21 13.86 -6.74 -5.80
C VAL A 21 12.97 -7.09 -4.62
N CYS A 22 12.50 -8.34 -4.56
CA CYS A 22 11.71 -8.84 -3.44
C CYS A 22 12.58 -8.90 -2.16
N PRO A 23 12.20 -8.25 -1.05
CA PRO A 23 12.95 -8.30 0.20
C PRO A 23 12.99 -9.70 0.82
N LEU A 24 12.00 -10.56 0.54
CA LEU A 24 11.93 -11.93 1.05
C LEU A 24 12.81 -12.90 0.25
N CYS A 25 12.52 -13.12 -1.04
CA CYS A 25 13.23 -14.13 -1.85
C CYS A 25 14.36 -13.58 -2.74
N LYS A 26 14.63 -12.27 -2.68
CA LYS A 26 15.70 -11.56 -3.42
C LYS A 26 15.63 -11.63 -4.95
N THR A 27 14.53 -12.09 -5.54
CA THR A 27 14.35 -12.11 -6.99
C THR A 27 13.73 -10.82 -7.54
N ARG A 28 13.84 -10.62 -8.86
CA ARG A 28 13.30 -9.45 -9.58
C ARG A 28 11.92 -9.72 -10.21
N GLU A 29 11.12 -10.52 -9.53
CA GLU A 29 9.80 -10.98 -10.01
C GLU A 29 8.61 -10.25 -9.36
N VAL A 30 8.83 -9.00 -8.91
CA VAL A 30 7.76 -8.17 -8.36
C VAL A 30 6.95 -7.54 -9.49
N ARG A 31 5.64 -7.82 -9.51
CA ARG A 31 4.69 -7.34 -10.52
C ARG A 31 3.46 -6.70 -9.86
N PRO A 32 2.74 -5.81 -10.56
CA PRO A 32 1.43 -5.36 -10.10
C PRO A 32 0.50 -6.56 -9.90
N SER A 33 -0.25 -6.53 -8.80
CA SER A 33 -1.18 -7.59 -8.48
C SER A 33 -2.48 -7.41 -9.23
N MET A 34 -3.01 -8.53 -9.72
CA MET A 34 -4.30 -8.65 -10.37
C MET A 34 -5.10 -9.70 -9.61
N PHE A 35 -6.38 -9.39 -9.39
CA PHE A 35 -7.34 -10.24 -8.70
C PHE A 35 -8.44 -10.69 -9.66
N GLY A 36 -9.12 -11.78 -9.32
CA GLY A 36 -10.19 -12.34 -10.15
C GLY A 36 -9.67 -13.28 -11.23
N MET A 37 -10.45 -13.41 -12.31
CA MET A 37 -10.09 -14.26 -13.46
C MET A 37 -9.36 -13.43 -14.52
N PRO A 38 -8.04 -13.59 -14.67
CA PRO A 38 -7.30 -12.90 -15.73
C PRO A 38 -7.66 -13.48 -17.10
N THR A 39 -7.50 -12.67 -18.16
CA THR A 39 -7.50 -13.22 -19.53
C THR A 39 -6.30 -14.14 -19.74
N ALA A 40 -6.39 -15.03 -20.73
CA ALA A 40 -5.28 -15.91 -21.08
C ALA A 40 -4.00 -15.09 -21.41
N GLU A 41 -4.12 -13.99 -22.16
CA GLU A 41 -2.93 -13.17 -22.45
C GLU A 41 -2.35 -12.54 -21.19
N ALA A 42 -3.20 -12.04 -20.28
CA ALA A 42 -2.73 -11.45 -19.03
C ALA A 42 -2.00 -12.50 -18.17
N ALA A 43 -2.53 -13.72 -18.09
CA ALA A 43 -1.95 -14.81 -17.32
C ALA A 43 -0.57 -15.25 -17.83
N HIS A 44 -0.39 -15.31 -19.16
CA HIS A 44 0.86 -15.76 -19.78
C HIS A 44 1.87 -14.63 -20.04
N SER A 45 1.46 -13.36 -19.94
CA SER A 45 2.33 -12.21 -20.23
C SER A 45 3.53 -12.05 -19.29
N GLY A 46 3.49 -12.63 -18.09
CA GLY A 46 4.50 -12.41 -17.03
C GLY A 46 4.55 -10.98 -16.48
N LYS A 47 3.68 -10.08 -16.95
CA LYS A 47 3.59 -8.67 -16.52
C LYS A 47 2.89 -8.51 -15.17
N TRP A 48 2.02 -9.46 -14.82
CA TRP A 48 1.15 -9.41 -13.66
C TRP A 48 1.50 -10.48 -12.63
N HIS A 49 1.20 -10.17 -11.38
CA HIS A 49 1.12 -11.12 -10.29
C HIS A 49 -0.35 -11.50 -10.09
N ILE A 50 -0.70 -12.78 -10.17
CA ILE A 50 -2.09 -13.24 -10.04
C ILE A 50 -2.31 -13.63 -8.59
N ALA A 51 -3.00 -12.78 -7.81
CA ALA A 51 -3.19 -12.95 -6.37
C ALA A 51 -4.39 -13.85 -6.01
N GLY A 52 -5.05 -14.44 -7.01
CA GLY A 52 -6.21 -15.32 -6.84
C GLY A 52 -7.55 -14.62 -7.05
N CYS A 53 -8.64 -15.35 -6.80
CA CYS A 53 -10.01 -14.87 -7.00
C CYS A 53 -10.49 -13.98 -5.84
N GLN A 54 -10.06 -14.27 -4.62
CA GLN A 54 -10.49 -13.54 -3.43
C GLN A 54 -9.55 -12.35 -3.13
N PRO A 55 -10.10 -11.22 -2.65
CA PRO A 55 -9.31 -10.15 -2.08
C PRO A 55 -8.40 -10.61 -0.96
N ASP A 56 -7.25 -9.95 -0.82
CA ASP A 56 -6.59 -9.92 0.48
C ASP A 56 -7.44 -9.10 1.46
N MET A 57 -7.67 -9.66 2.64
CA MET A 57 -8.25 -8.94 3.77
C MET A 57 -7.11 -8.40 4.64
N PRO A 58 -7.18 -7.15 5.15
CA PRO A 58 -8.31 -6.21 5.08
C PRO A 58 -8.31 -5.32 3.83
N ILE A 59 -7.23 -5.30 3.05
CA ILE A 59 -7.11 -4.52 1.81
C ILE A 59 -6.29 -5.29 0.77
N HIS A 60 -6.59 -5.07 -0.51
CA HIS A 60 -5.87 -5.67 -1.61
C HIS A 60 -4.39 -5.24 -1.65
N ARG A 61 -3.48 -6.21 -1.83
CA ARG A 61 -2.07 -5.90 -2.09
C ARG A 61 -1.91 -5.16 -3.43
N THR A 62 -1.02 -4.16 -3.46
CA THR A 62 -0.76 -3.36 -4.67
C THR A 62 0.18 -4.10 -5.63
N TRP A 63 1.19 -4.78 -5.09
CA TRP A 63 2.14 -5.59 -5.86
C TRP A 63 2.34 -6.95 -5.18
N GLY A 64 2.88 -7.91 -5.95
CA GLY A 64 3.18 -9.25 -5.46
C GLY A 64 4.41 -9.84 -6.15
N CYS A 65 5.09 -10.77 -5.47
CA CYS A 65 6.21 -11.50 -6.04
C CYS A 65 5.74 -12.80 -6.70
N ARG A 66 5.97 -12.99 -7.99
CA ARG A 66 5.55 -14.23 -8.70
C ARG A 66 6.26 -15.51 -8.22
N LYS A 67 7.38 -15.38 -7.48
CA LYS A 67 8.14 -16.55 -7.00
C LYS A 67 7.73 -17.02 -5.62
N CYS A 68 7.54 -16.10 -4.68
CA CYS A 68 7.27 -16.43 -3.27
C CYS A 68 5.95 -15.88 -2.76
N ASP A 69 5.15 -15.27 -3.63
CA ASP A 69 3.83 -14.68 -3.32
C ASP A 69 3.84 -13.63 -2.19
N ALA A 70 5.00 -13.05 -1.87
CA ALA A 70 5.10 -11.97 -0.90
C ALA A 70 4.22 -10.78 -1.35
N ALA A 71 3.48 -10.19 -0.40
CA ALA A 71 2.55 -9.12 -0.66
C ALA A 71 3.16 -7.74 -0.35
N PHE A 72 2.89 -6.78 -1.23
CA PHE A 72 3.39 -5.42 -1.09
C PHE A 72 2.25 -4.42 -1.19
N PHE A 73 2.13 -3.58 -0.17
CA PHE A 73 1.15 -2.51 -0.09
C PHE A 73 1.84 -1.18 -0.38
N LYS A 74 1.19 -0.31 -1.15
CA LYS A 74 1.67 1.07 -1.30
C LYS A 74 1.55 1.80 0.03
N ASP A 75 2.55 2.57 0.38
CA ASP A 75 2.54 3.46 1.54
C ASP A 75 1.54 4.61 1.31
N THR A 76 0.32 4.43 1.82
CA THR A 76 -0.78 5.40 1.82
C THR A 76 -1.47 5.37 3.16
N ASP A 77 -2.03 6.50 3.60
CA ASP A 77 -2.79 6.59 4.85
C ASP A 77 -3.90 5.52 4.91
N ARG A 78 -4.56 5.25 3.77
CA ARG A 78 -5.60 4.24 3.66
C ARG A 78 -5.07 2.82 3.88
N ASN A 79 -3.95 2.46 3.23
CA ASN A 79 -3.39 1.12 3.36
C ASN A 79 -2.83 0.90 4.77
N ILE A 80 -2.16 1.90 5.34
CA ILE A 80 -1.69 1.85 6.74
C ILE A 80 -2.87 1.68 7.69
N ALA A 81 -3.94 2.48 7.52
CA ALA A 81 -5.15 2.38 8.33
C ALA A 81 -5.80 0.99 8.25
N ALA A 82 -5.96 0.46 7.03
CA ALA A 82 -6.54 -0.86 6.81
C ALA A 82 -5.70 -1.96 7.45
N LEU A 83 -4.39 -1.96 7.21
CA LEU A 83 -3.46 -2.94 7.79
C LEU A 83 -3.37 -2.83 9.31
N GLY A 84 -3.56 -1.63 9.87
CA GLY A 84 -3.67 -1.37 11.31
C GLY A 84 -4.99 -1.81 11.94
N GLY A 85 -5.87 -2.48 11.19
CA GLY A 85 -7.11 -3.07 11.70
C GLY A 85 -8.34 -2.15 11.68
N LEU A 86 -8.23 -0.96 11.08
CA LEU A 86 -9.43 -0.13 10.85
C LEU A 86 -10.34 -0.81 9.81
N VAL A 87 -11.64 -0.58 9.95
CA VAL A 87 -12.67 -1.10 9.03
C VAL A 87 -13.00 -0.08 7.93
N PRO A 88 -13.60 -0.49 6.79
CA PRO A 88 -13.73 0.35 5.59
C PRO A 88 -14.31 1.75 5.79
N TRP A 89 -15.29 1.91 6.68
CA TRP A 89 -15.91 3.22 6.96
C TRP A 89 -15.08 4.12 7.89
N GLN A 90 -14.06 3.58 8.55
CA GLN A 90 -13.09 4.33 9.36
C GLN A 90 -11.84 4.71 8.57
N TRP A 91 -11.69 4.19 7.35
CA TRP A 91 -10.51 4.48 6.55
C TRP A 91 -10.49 5.94 6.10
N PRO A 92 -9.30 6.57 6.07
CA PRO A 92 -9.15 7.85 5.42
C PRO A 92 -9.47 7.71 3.93
N PRO A 93 -10.06 8.74 3.30
CA PRO A 93 -10.39 8.70 1.87
C PRO A 93 -9.13 8.48 1.04
N GLU A 94 -9.28 7.74 -0.06
CA GLU A 94 -8.18 7.31 -0.92
C GLU A 94 -7.44 8.49 -1.58
N GLU A 95 -8.21 9.51 -1.99
CA GLU A 95 -7.69 10.83 -2.29
C GLU A 95 -8.44 11.86 -1.44
N ARG A 96 -7.67 12.66 -0.68
CA ARG A 96 -8.24 13.79 0.04
C ARG A 96 -8.74 14.81 -0.96
N THR A 97 -9.96 15.28 -0.77
CA THR A 97 -10.50 16.38 -1.59
C THR A 97 -9.64 17.64 -1.45
N GLU A 98 -9.67 18.54 -2.44
CA GLU A 98 -8.95 19.84 -2.35
C GLU A 98 -9.32 20.62 -1.09
N LYS A 99 -10.59 20.56 -0.68
CA LYS A 99 -11.07 21.16 0.58
C LYS A 99 -10.42 20.53 1.82
N GLU A 100 -10.26 19.22 1.86
CA GLU A 100 -9.57 18.54 2.96
C GLU A 100 -8.08 18.84 2.97
N LYS A 101 -7.42 18.85 1.80
CA LYS A 101 -6.02 19.26 1.68
C LYS A 101 -5.82 20.67 2.23
N ALA A 102 -6.67 21.62 1.84
CA ALA A 102 -6.64 22.98 2.36
C ALA A 102 -6.87 23.04 3.87
N ARG A 103 -7.84 22.27 4.40
CA ARG A 103 -8.11 22.22 5.85
C ARG A 103 -6.91 21.68 6.64
N LEU A 104 -6.27 20.63 6.15
CA LEU A 104 -5.08 20.04 6.76
C LEU A 104 -3.87 20.98 6.69
N ALA A 105 -3.66 21.65 5.54
CA ALA A 105 -2.63 22.67 5.39
C ALA A 105 -2.84 23.81 6.39
N MET A 106 -4.08 24.28 6.55
CA MET A 106 -4.42 25.32 7.52
C MET A 106 -4.20 24.86 8.97
N LYS A 107 -4.57 23.61 9.29
CA LYS A 107 -4.32 23.02 10.62
C LYS A 107 -2.81 22.98 10.93
N TRP A 108 -2.01 22.50 9.98
CA TRP A 108 -0.56 22.41 10.11
C TRP A 108 0.07 23.80 10.26
N PHE A 109 -0.37 24.78 9.47
CA PHE A 109 0.07 26.17 9.59
C PHE A 109 -0.24 26.78 10.97
N ASN A 110 -1.42 26.47 11.53
CA ASN A 110 -1.80 26.93 12.87
C ASN A 110 -0.97 26.26 13.98
N GLU A 111 -0.67 24.97 13.86
CA GLU A 111 0.23 24.26 14.79
C GLU A 111 1.65 24.82 14.72
N TRP A 112 2.16 25.07 13.51
CA TRP A 112 3.46 25.70 13.31
C TRP A 112 3.53 27.10 13.94
N LYS A 113 2.50 27.94 13.74
CA LYS A 113 2.42 29.27 14.38
C LYS A 113 2.42 29.18 15.90
N LYS A 114 1.67 28.24 16.48
CA LYS A 114 1.63 28.03 17.95
C LYS A 114 3.02 27.67 18.49
N ASN A 115 3.75 26.82 17.78
CA ASN A 115 5.10 26.40 18.18
C ASN A 115 6.18 27.48 17.96
N GLN A 116 5.92 28.48 17.12
CA GLN A 116 6.78 29.67 17.01
C GLN A 116 6.58 30.68 18.14
N ILE A 117 5.39 30.69 18.75
CA ILE A 117 5.01 31.64 19.82
C ILE A 117 5.43 31.09 21.20
N SER A 118 5.81 29.82 21.30
CA SER A 118 6.23 29.16 22.54
C SER A 118 7.74 29.26 22.85
N PHE A 119 8.39 30.37 22.47
CA PHE A 119 9.76 30.74 22.88
C PHE A 119 9.73 31.97 23.80
#